data_AF-A0A351Q519-F1
#
_entry.id   AF-A0A351Q519-F1
#
_cell.length_a   1.000
_cell.length_b   1.000
_cell.length_c   1.000
_cell.angle_alpha   90.00
_cell.angle_beta   90.00
_cell.angle_gamma   90.00
#
_symmetry.space_group_name_H-M   'P 1'
#
loop_
_entity.id
_entity.type
_entity.pdbx_description
1 polymer ?
#
loop_
_entity_poly.entity_id
_entity_poly.type
_entity_poly.pdbx_seq_one_letter_code
_entity_poly.pdbx_strand_id
1 'polypeptide(L)' 'DFFQQYCQQANIQTFRFGEDIRVCQRGDLIFAFNYSDQSQELPLDSDTSLMLGSAHIEPHGVTVWRPSGT' A
#
# COMPACT_ATOMS: atom_id res chain seq x y z
N ASP A 1 -19.00 3.12 3.62
CA ASP A 1 -17.63 3.66 3.80
C ASP A 1 -17.62 5.17 3.96
N PHE A 2 -17.85 5.66 5.17
CA PHE A 2 -17.91 7.09 5.46
C PHE A 2 -16.61 7.83 5.09
N PHE A 3 -15.44 7.32 5.51
CA PHE A 3 -14.15 7.96 5.22
C PHE A 3 -13.77 7.92 3.75
N GLN A 4 -14.01 6.79 3.06
CA GLN A 4 -13.73 6.69 1.63
C GLN A 4 -14.52 7.73 0.83
N GLN A 5 -15.81 7.91 1.15
CA GLN A 5 -16.67 8.89 0.46
C GLN A 5 -16.14 10.32 0.64
N TYR A 6 -15.67 10.66 1.84
CA TYR A 6 -15.11 11.99 2.11
C TYR A 6 -13.78 12.20 1.40
N CYS A 7 -12.91 11.18 1.36
CA CYS A 7 -11.66 11.22 0.59
C CYS A 7 -11.92 11.40 -0.90
N GLN A 8 -12.92 10.70 -1.47
CA GLN A 8 -13.31 10.84 -2.87
C GLN A 8 -13.75 12.28 -3.19
N GLN A 9 -14.54 12.91 -2.33
CA GLN A 9 -14.94 14.32 -2.48
C GLN A 9 -13.75 15.29 -2.44
N ALA A 10 -12.69 14.92 -1.72
CA ALA A 10 -11.45 15.70 -1.60
C ALA A 10 -10.38 15.32 -2.65
N ASN A 11 -10.69 14.46 -3.63
CA ASN A 11 -9.73 13.89 -4.59
C ASN A 11 -8.52 13.21 -3.92
N ILE A 12 -8.73 12.60 -2.76
CA ILE A 12 -7.73 11.79 -2.06
C ILE A 12 -7.95 10.34 -2.46
N GLN A 13 -6.98 9.75 -3.15
CA GLN A 13 -7.00 8.35 -3.52
C GLN A 13 -6.95 7.46 -2.26
N THR A 14 -7.79 6.43 -2.22
CA THR A 14 -7.84 5.46 -1.12
C THR A 14 -7.62 4.06 -1.65
N PHE A 15 -6.91 3.24 -0.89
CA PHE A 15 -6.65 1.85 -1.19
C PHE A 15 -7.30 0.94 -0.15
N ARG A 16 -7.67 -0.26 -0.57
CA ARG A 16 -8.18 -1.31 0.32
C ARG A 16 -7.10 -2.38 0.46
N PHE A 17 -6.49 -2.41 1.63
CA PHE A 17 -5.55 -3.47 2.00
C PHE A 17 -6.24 -4.50 2.91
N GLY A 18 -5.60 -5.65 3.09
CA GLY A 18 -6.01 -6.59 4.13
C GLY A 18 -5.87 -6.00 5.54
N GLU A 19 -6.56 -6.60 6.51
CA GLU A 19 -6.78 -6.07 7.86
C GLU A 19 -5.49 -5.74 8.61
N ASP A 20 -4.41 -6.48 8.35
CA ASP A 20 -3.12 -6.36 9.04
C ASP A 20 -2.05 -5.61 8.25
N ILE A 21 -2.40 -5.07 7.09
CA ILE A 21 -1.49 -4.20 6.34
C ILE A 21 -1.59 -2.77 6.87
N ARG A 22 -0.44 -2.17 7.15
CA ARG A 22 -0.34 -0.74 7.44
C ARG A 22 0.58 -0.08 6.42
N VAL A 23 0.19 1.11 5.98
CA VAL A 23 0.90 1.85 4.95
C VAL A 23 1.24 3.24 5.44
N CYS A 24 2.46 3.70 5.15
CA CYS A 24 2.85 5.09 5.33
C CYS A 24 3.67 5.59 4.14
N GLN A 25 3.64 6.89 3.90
CA GLN A 25 4.41 7.55 2.84
C GLN A 25 5.53 8.39 3.45
N ARG A 26 6.72 8.33 2.86
CA ARG A 26 7.87 9.19 3.20
C ARG A 26 8.50 9.73 1.92
N GLY A 27 8.18 10.99 1.60
CA GLY A 27 8.55 11.58 0.32
C GLY A 27 7.81 10.89 -0.84
N ASP A 28 8.56 10.44 -1.83
CA ASP A 28 8.08 9.72 -3.01
C ASP A 28 7.98 8.19 -2.81
N LEU A 29 8.24 7.70 -1.59
CA LEU A 29 8.19 6.28 -1.27
C LEU A 29 6.97 5.94 -0.40
N ILE A 30 6.36 4.81 -0.71
CA ILE A 30 5.32 4.18 0.09
C ILE A 30 5.89 2.91 0.73
N PHE A 31 5.63 2.71 2.01
CA PHE A 31 6.03 1.57 2.81
C PHE A 31 4.77 0.81 3.23
N ALA A 32 4.68 -0.48 2.92
CA ALA A 32 3.69 -1.39 3.49
C ALA A 32 4.36 -2.35 4.46
N PHE A 33 3.71 -2.55 5.60
CA PHE A 33 4.10 -3.50 6.63
C PHE A 33 2.99 -4.51 6.81
N ASN A 34 3.34 -5.80 6.79
CA ASN A 34 2.41 -6.88 7.08
C ASN A 34 2.59 -7.33 8.53
N TYR A 35 1.60 -7.07 9.38
CA TYR A 35 1.66 -7.48 10.78
C TYR A 35 1.09 -8.87 11.04
N SER A 36 0.49 -9.53 10.03
CA SER A 36 -0.06 -10.87 10.20
C SER A 36 1.01 -11.96 10.10
N ASP A 37 0.58 -13.19 10.40
CA ASP A 37 1.34 -14.43 10.21
C ASP A 37 1.10 -15.08 8.82
N GLN A 38 0.34 -14.42 7.94
CA GLN A 38 0.01 -14.88 6.58
C GLN A 38 0.56 -13.92 5.52
N SER A 39 0.90 -14.42 4.33
CA SER A 39 1.21 -13.56 3.20
C SER A 39 -0.03 -12.84 2.68
N GLN A 40 0.14 -11.65 2.11
CA GLN A 40 -0.95 -10.84 1.58
C GLN A 40 -0.57 -10.21 0.25
N GLU A 41 -1.57 -9.95 -0.60
CA GLU A 41 -1.36 -9.26 -1.88
C GLU A 41 -1.60 -7.75 -1.71
N LEU A 42 -0.63 -6.93 -2.10
CA LEU A 42 -0.76 -5.49 -2.15
C LEU A 42 -1.46 -5.06 -3.46
N PRO A 43 -2.43 -4.13 -3.43
CA PRO A 43 -3.12 -3.61 -4.61
C PRO A 43 -2.22 -2.60 -5.36
N LEU A 44 -1.08 -3.07 -5.87
CA LEU A 44 -0.13 -2.25 -6.64
C LEU A 44 -0.48 -2.28 -8.13
N ASP A 45 -0.35 -1.14 -8.80
CA ASP A 45 -0.50 -1.05 -10.24
C ASP A 45 0.71 -1.71 -10.94
N SER A 46 0.51 -2.25 -12.14
CA SER A 46 1.54 -2.98 -12.88
C SER A 46 2.77 -2.13 -13.27
N ASP A 47 2.64 -0.82 -13.27
CA ASP A 47 3.71 0.14 -13.58
C ASP A 47 4.46 0.65 -12.33
N THR A 48 4.07 0.17 -11.13
CA THR A 48 4.68 0.54 -9.86
C THR A 48 6.16 0.14 -9.81
N SER A 49 7.02 1.07 -9.39
CA SER A 49 8.45 0.79 -9.23
C SER A 49 8.76 0.27 -7.82
N LEU A 50 8.90 -1.05 -7.69
CA LEU A 50 9.30 -1.72 -6.45
C LEU A 50 10.77 -1.41 -6.10
N MET A 51 11.01 -0.94 -4.88
CA MET A 51 12.34 -0.65 -4.34
C MET A 51 12.83 -1.76 -3.41
N LEU A 52 11.91 -2.41 -2.69
CA LEU A 52 12.18 -3.49 -1.74
C LEU A 52 10.97 -4.42 -1.65
N GLY A 53 11.21 -5.73 -1.58
CA GLY A 53 10.16 -6.73 -1.44
C GLY A 53 9.38 -6.97 -2.73
N SER A 54 8.15 -7.45 -2.59
CA SER A 54 7.24 -7.82 -3.67
C SER A 54 5.80 -7.39 -3.38
N ALA A 55 4.95 -7.38 -4.42
CA ALA A 55 3.51 -7.15 -4.25
C ALA A 55 2.86 -8.22 -3.34
N HIS A 56 3.37 -9.44 -3.40
CA HIS A 56 3.09 -10.47 -2.40
C HIS A 56 3.98 -10.21 -1.17
N ILE A 57 3.43 -9.63 -0.12
CA ILE A 57 4.17 -9.30 1.11
C ILE A 57 4.10 -10.47 2.09
N GLU A 58 5.26 -10.98 2.48
CA GLU A 58 5.41 -12.09 3.43
C GLU A 58 4.90 -11.72 4.84
N PRO A 59 4.60 -12.72 5.70
CA PRO A 59 4.35 -12.50 7.13
C PRO A 59 5.45 -11.66 7.78
N HIS A 60 5.07 -10.68 8.60
CA HIS A 60 6.01 -9.77 9.28
C HIS A 60 6.97 -9.03 8.31
N GLY A 61 6.61 -8.97 7.02
CA GLY A 61 7.42 -8.41 5.96
C GLY A 61 7.22 -6.91 5.75
N VAL A 62 8.08 -6.36 4.89
CA VAL A 62 8.00 -4.98 4.40
C VAL A 62 8.17 -4.94 2.88
N THR A 63 7.31 -4.17 2.22
CA THR A 63 7.43 -3.84 0.80
C THR A 63 7.49 -2.32 0.65
N VAL A 64 8.40 -1.84 -0.21
CA VAL A 64 8.58 -0.41 -0.49
C VAL A 64 8.51 -0.17 -1.98
N TRP A 65 7.73 0.82 -2.39
CA TRP A 65 7.61 1.21 -3.79
C TRP A 65 7.52 2.72 -3.97
N ARG A 66 7.76 3.15 -5.21
CA ARG A 66 7.43 4.49 -5.69
C ARG A 66 6.15 4.39 -6.53
N PRO A 67 5.09 5.16 -6.22
CA PRO A 67 3.86 5.17 -7.01
C PRO A 67 4.12 5.80 -8.39
N SER A 68 3.43 5.29 -9.40
CA SER A 68 3.45 5.81 -10.77
C SER A 68 2.74 7.17 -10.81
N GLY A 69 3.39 8.20 -11.37
CA GLY A 69 2.79 9.53 -11.56
C GLY A 69 2.99 10.53 -10.42
N THR A 70 4.24 10.89 -10.12
CA THR A 70 4.55 12.17 -9.44
C THR A 70 4.59 13.31 -10.44
#